data_AF-A0A7Y2ZEM8-F1
#
_entry.id   AF-A0A7Y2ZEM8-F1
#
_cell.length_a   1.000
_cell.length_b   1.000
_cell.length_c   1.000
_cell.angle_alpha   90.00
_cell.angle_beta   90.00
_cell.angle_gamma   90.00
#
_symmetry.space_group_name_H-M   'P 1'
#
loop_
_entity.id
_entity.type
_entity.pdbx_description
1 polymer ?
#
loop_
_entity_poly.entity_id
_entity_poly.type
_entity_poly.pdbx_seq_one_letter_code
_entity_poly.pdbx_strand_id
1 'polypeptide(L)'
;MISLSVVAIQATAPVQFLPMVPGGDPVVSVLGLPLHNPASVVTNLMLAAQSVIAARILARRAVPGWPVFFVGMALATGLGAFKHGLPWIEPEWVYQTLTGGSNVAVVVAVVGAQRAVLPGAWWLSLLFGSVLVGANSATRDFGATAAILAAGVVPVVGASVFFLLRSARRSRTRRTRECAWLCAGWGAFSLAGVVWVTRAGFSPWFDHTDVAHLVVMAALLLIFRSGLAREVAWS
;
A
#
# COMPACT_ATOMS: atom_id res chain seq x y z
N MET A 1 -12.57 40.71 20.68
CA MET A 1 -13.06 41.04 19.33
C MET A 1 -12.23 40.22 18.35
N ILE A 2 -12.82 39.21 17.72
CA ILE A 2 -12.16 38.39 16.69
C ILE A 2 -12.38 39.13 15.36
N SER A 3 -11.32 39.73 14.83
CA SER A 3 -11.35 40.32 13.49
C SER A 3 -11.41 39.17 12.48
N LEU A 4 -12.62 38.87 12.01
CA LEU A 4 -12.85 38.08 10.79
C LEU A 4 -12.42 38.95 9.62
N SER A 5 -11.12 38.96 9.35
CA SER A 5 -10.58 39.46 8.10
C SER A 5 -11.13 38.56 7.00
N VAL A 6 -12.14 39.05 6.29
CA VAL A 6 -12.64 38.47 5.06
C VAL A 6 -11.45 38.39 4.10
N VAL A 7 -10.84 37.21 4.01
CA VAL A 7 -9.91 36.89 2.94
C VAL A 7 -10.74 36.99 1.67
N ALA A 8 -10.57 38.09 0.94
CA ALA A 8 -11.07 38.22 -0.41
C ALA A 8 -10.47 37.05 -1.20
N ILE A 9 -11.29 36.04 -1.45
CA ILE A 9 -10.98 34.96 -2.39
C ILE A 9 -10.96 35.63 -3.75
N GLN A 10 -9.83 36.25 -4.11
CA GLN A 10 -9.54 36.52 -5.50
C GLN A 10 -9.73 35.18 -6.21
N ALA A 11 -10.57 35.18 -7.25
CA ALA A 11 -10.83 34.02 -8.09
C ALA A 11 -9.54 33.66 -8.82
N THR A 12 -8.62 33.06 -8.09
CA THR A 12 -7.38 32.50 -8.56
C THR A 12 -7.70 31.26 -9.36
N ALA A 13 -6.90 30.99 -10.40
CA ALA A 13 -7.03 29.80 -11.22
C ALA A 13 -7.28 28.56 -10.33
N PRO A 14 -8.15 27.62 -10.74
CA PRO A 14 -8.58 26.50 -9.90
C PRO A 14 -7.41 25.63 -9.41
N VAL A 15 -6.26 25.73 -10.06
CA VAL A 15 -4.98 25.15 -9.66
C VAL A 15 -3.89 26.23 -9.72
N GLN A 16 -3.10 26.36 -8.65
CA GLN A 16 -1.91 27.21 -8.61
C GLN A 16 -0.68 26.43 -8.17
N PHE A 17 0.46 26.62 -8.84
CA PHE A 17 1.74 26.07 -8.40
C PHE A 17 2.34 26.98 -7.32
N LEU A 18 2.63 26.42 -6.15
CA LEU A 18 3.23 27.15 -5.04
C LEU A 18 4.75 26.91 -5.02
N PRO A 19 5.54 27.84 -4.43
CA PRO A 19 6.97 27.61 -4.21
C PRO A 19 7.21 26.31 -3.44
N MET A 20 8.34 25.64 -3.71
CA MET A 20 8.73 24.45 -2.94
C MET A 20 8.92 24.80 -1.47
N VAL A 21 8.42 23.94 -0.58
CA VAL A 21 8.56 24.07 0.87
C VAL A 21 10.00 23.67 1.27
N PRO A 22 10.57 24.22 2.37
CA PRO A 22 11.83 23.70 2.91
C PRO A 22 11.76 22.18 3.09
N GLY A 23 12.61 21.45 2.36
CA GLY A 23 12.52 19.98 2.23
C GLY A 23 12.37 19.50 0.78
N GLY A 24 12.00 20.39 -0.16
CA GLY A 24 11.98 20.11 -1.60
C GLY A 24 10.65 19.53 -2.13
N ASP A 25 9.62 19.43 -1.27
CA ASP A 25 8.33 18.87 -1.69
C ASP A 25 7.54 19.84 -2.58
N PRO A 26 7.01 19.36 -3.73
CA PRO A 26 6.15 20.15 -4.60
C PRO A 26 4.79 20.40 -3.95
N VAL A 27 4.24 21.60 -4.16
CA VAL A 27 2.94 22.00 -3.61
C VAL A 27 2.09 22.66 -4.69
N VAL A 28 0.82 22.25 -4.76
CA VAL A 28 -0.19 22.89 -5.60
C VAL A 28 -1.35 23.35 -4.73
N SER A 29 -1.92 24.53 -4.98
CA SER A 29 -3.18 24.94 -4.38
C SER A 29 -4.33 24.51 -5.29
N VAL A 30 -5.30 23.78 -4.75
CA VAL A 30 -6.53 23.38 -5.44
C VAL A 30 -7.70 24.00 -4.70
N LEU A 31 -8.48 24.86 -5.36
CA LEU A 31 -9.58 25.61 -4.73
C LEU A 31 -9.16 26.38 -3.46
N GLY A 32 -7.92 26.89 -3.44
CA GLY A 32 -7.36 27.62 -2.29
C GLY A 32 -6.80 26.72 -1.18
N LEU A 33 -6.91 25.39 -1.29
CA LEU A 33 -6.34 24.45 -0.33
C LEU A 33 -4.99 23.93 -0.83
N PRO A 34 -3.90 24.05 -0.04
CA PRO A 34 -2.61 23.51 -0.45
C PRO A 34 -2.63 21.97 -0.37
N LEU A 35 -2.14 21.37 -1.44
CA LEU A 35 -1.95 19.94 -1.62
C LEU A 35 -0.46 19.69 -1.80
N HIS A 36 0.15 19.05 -0.82
CA HIS A 36 1.54 18.69 -0.88
C HIS A 36 1.74 17.35 -1.58
N ASN A 37 2.92 17.20 -2.18
CA ASN A 37 3.33 16.02 -2.92
C ASN A 37 2.18 15.43 -3.79
N PRO A 38 1.64 16.23 -4.73
CA PRO A 38 0.45 15.86 -5.48
C PRO A 38 0.62 14.57 -6.29
N ALA A 39 1.84 14.26 -6.74
CA ALA A 39 2.14 13.00 -7.41
C ALA A 39 1.92 11.79 -6.48
N SER A 40 2.39 11.87 -5.23
CA SER A 40 2.19 10.80 -4.24
C SER A 40 0.73 10.66 -3.85
N VAL A 41 -0.02 11.76 -3.76
CA VAL A 41 -1.47 11.73 -3.56
C VAL A 41 -2.16 10.98 -4.70
N VAL A 42 -1.87 11.35 -5.95
CA VAL A 42 -2.49 10.73 -7.14
C VAL A 42 -2.16 9.24 -7.22
N THR A 43 -0.89 8.87 -7.10
CA THR A 43 -0.46 7.47 -7.16
C THR A 43 -1.06 6.62 -6.04
N ASN A 44 -1.20 7.16 -4.81
CA ASN A 44 -1.91 6.49 -3.73
C ASN A 44 -3.40 6.28 -4.01
N LEU A 45 -4.10 7.30 -4.55
CA LEU A 45 -5.50 7.16 -4.93
C LEU A 45 -5.70 6.15 -6.06
N MET A 46 -4.78 6.11 -7.04
CA MET A 46 -4.78 5.10 -8.10
C MET A 46 -4.58 3.68 -7.54
N LEU A 47 -3.64 3.50 -6.61
CA LEU A 47 -3.41 2.24 -5.89
C LEU A 47 -4.66 1.81 -5.11
N ALA A 48 -5.29 2.75 -4.41
CA ALA A 48 -6.50 2.49 -3.65
C ALA A 48 -7.65 2.05 -4.56
N ALA A 49 -7.89 2.77 -5.66
CA ALA A 49 -8.91 2.44 -6.65
C ALA A 49 -8.66 1.06 -7.29
N GLN A 50 -7.42 0.78 -7.72
CA GLN A 50 -7.02 -0.52 -8.25
C GLN A 50 -7.32 -1.64 -7.25
N SER A 51 -7.00 -1.42 -5.97
CA SER A 51 -7.20 -2.39 -4.90
C SER A 51 -8.69 -2.63 -4.61
N VAL A 52 -9.52 -1.57 -4.58
CA VAL A 52 -10.99 -1.71 -4.44
C VAL A 52 -11.58 -2.52 -5.60
N ILE A 53 -11.16 -2.24 -6.83
CA ILE A 53 -11.63 -2.96 -8.02
C ILE A 53 -11.24 -4.44 -7.92
N ALA A 54 -9.97 -4.73 -7.59
CA ALA A 54 -9.48 -6.10 -7.41
C ALA A 54 -10.23 -6.85 -6.29
N ALA A 55 -10.44 -6.21 -5.13
CA ALA A 55 -11.20 -6.77 -4.02
C ALA A 55 -12.62 -7.13 -4.45
N ARG A 56 -13.31 -6.24 -5.15
CA ARG A 56 -14.69 -6.45 -5.63
C ARG A 56 -14.76 -7.63 -6.61
N ILE A 57 -13.82 -7.73 -7.55
CA ILE A 57 -13.78 -8.83 -8.52
C ILE A 57 -13.52 -10.16 -7.82
N LEU A 58 -12.53 -10.24 -6.94
CA LEU A 58 -12.18 -11.48 -6.23
C LEU A 58 -13.24 -11.90 -5.21
N ALA A 59 -13.94 -10.94 -4.59
CA ALA A 59 -15.05 -11.22 -3.67
C ALA A 59 -16.23 -11.88 -4.40
N ARG A 60 -16.58 -11.37 -5.59
CA ARG A 60 -17.62 -11.97 -6.44
C ARG A 60 -17.28 -13.38 -6.90
N ARG A 61 -15.99 -13.68 -6.98
CA ARG A 61 -15.42 -14.99 -7.35
C ARG A 61 -15.16 -15.90 -6.13
N ALA A 62 -15.59 -15.49 -4.95
CA ALA A 62 -15.42 -16.22 -3.68
C ALA A 62 -13.97 -16.67 -3.38
N VAL A 63 -12.96 -15.94 -3.87
CA VAL A 63 -11.56 -16.32 -3.66
C VAL A 63 -11.15 -15.96 -2.21
N PRO A 64 -10.81 -16.92 -1.34
CA PRO A 64 -10.63 -16.66 0.08
C PRO A 64 -9.38 -15.82 0.36
N GLY A 65 -9.51 -14.90 1.33
CA GLY A 65 -8.40 -14.08 1.85
C GLY A 65 -8.00 -12.89 0.96
N TRP A 66 -7.96 -13.08 -0.36
CA TRP A 66 -7.54 -12.01 -1.29
C TRP A 66 -8.39 -10.74 -1.25
N PRO A 67 -9.74 -10.77 -1.14
CA PRO A 67 -10.53 -9.56 -0.97
C PRO A 67 -10.13 -8.76 0.27
N VAL A 68 -9.82 -9.45 1.38
CA VAL A 68 -9.35 -8.80 2.62
C VAL A 68 -7.97 -8.17 2.40
N PHE A 69 -7.07 -8.86 1.69
CA PHE A 69 -5.77 -8.31 1.31
C PHE A 69 -5.92 -6.99 0.55
N PHE A 70 -6.73 -6.98 -0.50
CA PHE A 70 -6.92 -5.80 -1.33
C PHE A 70 -7.70 -4.68 -0.64
N VAL A 71 -8.67 -4.98 0.23
CA VAL A 71 -9.31 -3.95 1.07
C VAL A 71 -8.30 -3.31 2.02
N GLY A 72 -7.45 -4.10 2.67
CA GLY A 72 -6.37 -3.57 3.52
C GLY A 72 -5.42 -2.66 2.74
N MET A 73 -4.99 -3.07 1.55
CA MET A 73 -4.16 -2.24 0.67
C MET A 73 -4.87 -0.94 0.24
N ALA A 74 -6.16 -1.01 -0.08
CA ALA A 74 -6.96 0.16 -0.44
C ALA A 74 -7.04 1.19 0.70
N LEU A 75 -7.27 0.71 1.93
CA LEU A 75 -7.32 1.57 3.11
C LEU A 75 -5.94 2.16 3.42
N ALA A 76 -4.88 1.36 3.35
CA ALA A 76 -3.51 1.80 3.64
C ALA A 76 -3.06 2.93 2.70
N THR A 77 -3.30 2.75 1.40
CA THR A 77 -2.93 3.72 0.35
C THR A 77 -3.87 4.91 0.32
N GLY A 78 -5.17 4.72 0.59
CA GLY A 78 -6.11 5.83 0.79
C GLY A 78 -5.69 6.76 1.93
N LEU A 79 -5.33 6.20 3.09
CA LEU A 79 -4.76 6.97 4.22
C LEU A 79 -3.40 7.59 3.88
N GLY A 80 -2.59 6.90 3.07
CA GLY A 80 -1.35 7.43 2.49
C GLY A 80 -1.58 8.69 1.66
N ALA A 81 -2.63 8.73 0.82
CA ALA A 81 -2.97 9.92 0.05
C ALA A 81 -3.23 11.13 0.96
N PHE A 82 -3.99 10.96 2.05
CA PHE A 82 -4.21 12.04 3.02
C PHE A 82 -2.91 12.46 3.72
N LYS A 83 -2.07 11.48 4.10
CA LYS A 83 -0.77 11.74 4.73
C LYS A 83 0.15 12.59 3.83
N HIS A 84 0.21 12.31 2.53
CA HIS A 84 1.01 13.07 1.58
C HIS A 84 0.40 14.44 1.24
N GLY A 85 -0.94 14.54 1.21
CA GLY A 85 -1.64 15.75 0.80
C GLY A 85 -1.74 16.84 1.87
N LEU A 86 -1.81 16.46 3.16
CA LEU A 86 -2.05 17.37 4.31
C LEU A 86 -0.84 17.78 5.20
N PRO A 87 0.45 17.52 4.88
CA PRO A 87 1.52 17.46 5.88
C PRO A 87 1.88 18.75 6.63
N TRP A 88 1.35 19.93 6.26
CA TRP A 88 1.72 21.22 6.87
C TRP A 88 0.57 22.01 7.48
N ILE A 89 -0.67 21.56 7.29
CA ILE A 89 -1.85 22.24 7.84
C ILE A 89 -2.25 21.62 9.18
N GLU A 90 -1.96 20.33 9.35
CA GLU A 90 -2.51 19.56 10.45
C GLU A 90 -1.50 19.38 11.60
N PRO A 91 -1.95 19.42 12.86
CA PRO A 91 -1.11 19.15 14.01
C PRO A 91 -0.52 17.72 13.96
N GLU A 92 0.67 17.54 14.54
CA GLU A 92 1.45 16.27 14.56
C GLU A 92 0.61 15.02 14.88
N TRP A 93 -0.40 15.15 15.76
CA TRP A 93 -1.28 14.03 16.10
C TRP A 93 -2.10 13.50 14.92
N VAL A 94 -2.48 14.34 13.95
CA VAL A 94 -3.20 13.92 12.73
C VAL A 94 -2.28 13.08 11.85
N TYR A 95 -1.05 13.54 11.62
CA TYR A 95 -0.05 12.80 10.86
C TYR A 95 0.24 11.42 11.49
N GLN A 96 0.37 11.37 12.82
CA GLN A 96 0.55 10.11 13.56
C GLN A 96 -0.69 9.22 13.46
N THR A 97 -1.89 9.78 13.51
CA THR A 97 -3.15 9.03 13.37
C THR A 97 -3.28 8.42 11.98
N LEU A 98 -3.00 9.18 10.92
CA LEU A 98 -3.02 8.70 9.55
C LEU A 98 -1.96 7.61 9.31
N THR A 99 -0.75 7.81 9.84
CA THR A 99 0.34 6.82 9.75
C THR A 99 -0.02 5.54 10.51
N GLY A 100 -0.52 5.65 11.75
CA GLY A 100 -0.97 4.51 12.55
C GLY A 100 -2.11 3.75 11.87
N GLY A 101 -3.11 4.47 11.35
CA GLY A 101 -4.21 3.87 10.59
C GLY A 101 -3.74 3.15 9.33
N SER A 102 -2.81 3.74 8.58
CA SER A 102 -2.22 3.10 7.40
C SER A 102 -1.50 1.79 7.77
N ASN A 103 -0.72 1.79 8.86
CA ASN A 103 -0.03 0.59 9.35
C ASN A 103 -1.01 -0.52 9.78
N VAL A 104 -2.09 -0.17 10.48
CA VAL A 104 -3.16 -1.12 10.81
C VAL A 104 -3.78 -1.72 9.55
N ALA A 105 -4.05 -0.90 8.54
CA ALA A 105 -4.59 -1.36 7.26
C ALA A 105 -3.63 -2.30 6.51
N VAL A 106 -2.32 -2.05 6.56
CA VAL A 106 -1.30 -2.97 6.04
C VAL A 106 -1.32 -4.31 6.79
N VAL A 107 -1.49 -4.30 8.12
CA VAL A 107 -1.63 -5.55 8.90
C VAL A 107 -2.87 -6.34 8.45
N VAL A 108 -4.00 -5.67 8.24
CA VAL A 108 -5.20 -6.32 7.66
C VAL A 108 -4.89 -6.93 6.31
N ALA A 109 -4.11 -6.24 5.46
CA ALA A 109 -3.70 -6.76 4.17
C ALA A 109 -2.90 -8.06 4.33
N VAL A 110 -1.86 -8.03 5.17
CA VAL A 110 -0.98 -9.18 5.46
C VAL A 110 -1.77 -10.38 5.96
N VAL A 111 -2.70 -10.18 6.91
CA VAL A 111 -3.61 -11.24 7.40
C VAL A 111 -4.45 -11.82 6.25
N GLY A 112 -4.96 -10.98 5.36
CA GLY A 112 -5.69 -11.41 4.16
C GLY A 112 -4.83 -12.28 3.24
N ALA A 113 -3.59 -11.88 2.98
CA ALA A 113 -2.65 -12.64 2.16
C ALA A 113 -2.29 -13.99 2.81
N GLN A 114 -2.08 -14.02 4.12
CA GLN A 114 -1.81 -15.27 4.84
C GLN A 114 -3.03 -16.18 4.89
N ARG A 115 -4.24 -15.64 5.07
CA ARG A 115 -5.46 -16.45 4.95
C ARG A 115 -5.61 -17.03 3.54
N ALA A 116 -5.18 -16.31 2.51
CA ALA A 116 -5.15 -16.84 1.16
C ALA A 116 -4.14 -18.00 1.06
N VAL A 117 -2.88 -17.80 1.45
CA VAL A 117 -1.79 -18.75 1.16
C VAL A 117 -1.68 -19.89 2.19
N LEU A 118 -2.04 -19.62 3.44
CA LEU A 118 -1.88 -20.46 4.63
C LEU A 118 -3.20 -20.54 5.44
N PRO A 119 -4.26 -21.17 4.90
CA PRO A 119 -5.59 -21.15 5.51
C PRO A 119 -5.68 -21.78 6.91
N GLY A 120 -4.71 -22.60 7.33
CA GLY A 120 -4.65 -23.18 8.68
C GLY A 120 -3.84 -22.38 9.71
N ALA A 121 -3.14 -21.33 9.29
CA ALA A 121 -2.17 -20.61 10.12
C ALA A 121 -2.40 -19.09 10.19
N TRP A 122 -3.51 -18.60 9.64
CA TRP A 122 -3.81 -17.17 9.54
C TRP A 122 -3.93 -16.46 10.91
N TRP A 123 -4.25 -17.20 11.98
CA TRP A 123 -4.34 -16.67 13.35
C TRP A 123 -2.97 -16.26 13.91
N LEU A 124 -1.88 -16.91 13.48
CA LEU A 124 -0.51 -16.52 13.86
C LEU A 124 -0.22 -15.08 13.45
N SER A 125 -0.84 -14.65 12.35
CA SER A 125 -0.71 -13.30 11.82
C SER A 125 -1.62 -12.26 12.44
N LEU A 126 -2.72 -12.66 13.09
CA LEU A 126 -3.40 -11.75 14.02
C LEU A 126 -2.51 -11.49 15.22
N LEU A 127 -1.88 -12.52 15.78
CA LEU A 127 -0.92 -12.37 16.87
C LEU A 127 0.26 -11.49 16.47
N PHE A 128 0.88 -11.77 15.33
CA PHE A 128 1.99 -10.96 14.80
C PHE A 128 1.56 -9.53 14.49
N GLY A 129 0.39 -9.37 13.85
CA GLY A 129 -0.21 -8.08 13.51
C GLY A 129 -0.57 -7.21 14.71
N SER A 130 -1.05 -7.82 15.79
CA SER A 130 -1.39 -7.13 17.04
C SER A 130 -0.14 -6.61 17.74
N VAL A 131 0.91 -7.46 17.80
CA VAL A 131 2.23 -7.07 18.31
C VAL A 131 2.83 -5.96 17.44
N LEU A 132 2.65 -6.02 16.12
CA LEU A 132 3.07 -5.01 15.14
C LEU A 132 2.47 -3.63 15.39
N VAL A 133 1.14 -3.56 15.50
CA VAL A 133 0.43 -2.31 15.75
C VAL A 133 0.83 -1.74 17.11
N GLY A 134 0.94 -2.61 18.13
CA GLY A 134 1.40 -2.22 19.47
C GLY A 134 2.82 -1.67 19.48
N ALA A 135 3.76 -2.36 18.82
CA ALA A 135 5.16 -1.96 18.75
C ALA A 135 5.36 -0.65 17.98
N ASN A 136 4.71 -0.49 16.82
CA ASN A 136 4.78 0.76 16.04
C ASN A 136 4.19 1.95 16.82
N SER A 137 3.09 1.72 17.54
CA SER A 137 2.48 2.77 18.37
C SER A 137 3.40 3.19 19.53
N ALA A 138 4.26 2.29 20.01
CA ALA A 138 5.19 2.55 21.10
C ALA A 138 6.50 3.20 20.64
N THR A 139 7.07 2.78 19.50
CA THR A 139 8.41 3.23 19.09
C THR A 139 8.40 4.49 18.24
N ARG A 140 7.30 4.78 17.52
CA ARG A 140 7.25 5.79 16.44
C ARG A 140 8.39 5.64 15.42
N ASP A 141 9.03 4.47 15.38
CA ASP A 141 10.18 4.19 14.54
C ASP A 141 9.72 3.41 13.31
N PHE A 142 9.89 4.04 12.15
CA PHE A 142 9.57 3.46 10.86
C PHE A 142 10.45 2.24 10.55
N GLY A 143 11.70 2.20 11.05
CA GLY A 143 12.61 1.08 10.85
C GLY A 143 12.12 -0.21 11.52
N ALA A 144 11.67 -0.10 12.78
CA ALA A 144 11.02 -1.20 13.49
C ALA A 144 9.76 -1.69 12.73
N THR A 145 8.94 -0.77 12.23
CA THR A 145 7.75 -1.12 11.44
C THR A 145 8.09 -1.88 10.17
N ALA A 146 9.09 -1.43 9.42
CA ALA A 146 9.54 -2.09 8.19
C ALA A 146 10.06 -3.51 8.46
N ALA A 147 10.89 -3.69 9.50
CA ALA A 147 11.44 -4.99 9.88
C ALA A 147 10.34 -5.99 10.27
N ILE A 148 9.33 -5.53 11.01
CA ILE A 148 8.26 -6.42 11.47
C ILE A 148 7.25 -6.71 10.35
N LEU A 149 6.97 -5.75 9.46
CA LEU A 149 6.18 -6.00 8.24
C LEU A 149 6.85 -7.04 7.34
N ALA A 150 8.18 -6.97 7.19
CA ALA A 150 8.94 -7.98 6.48
C ALA A 150 8.77 -9.37 7.12
N ALA A 151 8.84 -9.47 8.45
CA ALA A 151 8.62 -10.73 9.15
C ALA A 151 7.19 -11.31 8.96
N GLY A 152 6.16 -10.46 8.84
CA GLY A 152 4.80 -10.90 8.50
C GLY A 152 4.64 -11.42 7.07
N VAL A 153 5.39 -10.86 6.12
CA VAL A 153 5.35 -11.23 4.70
C VAL A 153 6.22 -12.48 4.40
N VAL A 154 7.30 -12.71 5.16
CA VAL A 154 8.22 -13.84 4.97
C VAL A 154 7.51 -15.21 4.88
N PRO A 155 6.58 -15.58 5.77
CA PRO A 155 5.85 -16.84 5.66
C PRO A 155 5.04 -16.97 4.36
N VAL A 156 4.49 -15.86 3.85
CA VAL A 156 3.73 -15.84 2.59
C VAL A 156 4.65 -16.11 1.41
N VAL A 157 5.78 -15.41 1.36
CA VAL A 157 6.78 -15.58 0.30
C VAL A 157 7.38 -16.99 0.35
N GLY A 158 7.78 -17.45 1.54
CA GLY A 158 8.36 -18.77 1.75
C GLY A 158 7.42 -19.90 1.32
N ALA A 159 6.15 -19.82 1.70
CA ALA A 159 5.14 -20.79 1.28
C ALA A 159 4.92 -20.76 -0.24
N SER A 160 4.87 -19.58 -0.84
CA SER A 160 4.71 -19.40 -2.30
C SER A 160 5.85 -20.03 -3.08
N VAL A 161 7.09 -19.78 -2.66
CA VAL A 161 8.31 -20.38 -3.25
C VAL A 161 8.31 -21.89 -3.07
N PHE A 162 8.01 -22.38 -1.87
CA PHE A 162 7.95 -23.82 -1.59
C PHE A 162 6.94 -24.53 -2.52
N PHE A 163 5.73 -23.99 -2.64
CA PHE A 163 4.71 -24.57 -3.53
C PHE A 163 5.08 -24.45 -5.01
N LEU A 164 5.74 -23.37 -5.42
CA LEU A 164 6.26 -23.22 -6.77
C LEU A 164 7.29 -24.32 -7.09
N LEU A 165 8.29 -24.49 -6.23
CA LEU A 165 9.35 -25.51 -6.40
C LEU A 165 8.79 -26.93 -6.39
N ARG A 166 7.84 -27.22 -5.48
CA ARG A 166 7.20 -28.54 -5.41
C ARG A 166 6.35 -28.83 -6.64
N SER A 167 5.61 -27.84 -7.13
CA SER A 167 4.71 -28.00 -8.28
C SER A 167 5.46 -28.07 -9.62
N ALA A 168 6.59 -27.37 -9.75
CA ALA A 168 7.44 -27.44 -10.94
C ALA A 168 7.93 -28.87 -11.26
N ARG A 169 8.03 -29.73 -10.24
CA ARG A 169 8.46 -31.14 -10.39
C ARG A 169 7.35 -32.10 -10.84
N ARG A 170 6.06 -31.69 -10.84
CA ARG A 170 4.90 -32.59 -11.06
C ARG A 170 3.95 -32.14 -12.16
N SER A 171 4.47 -31.68 -13.30
CA SER A 171 3.71 -31.08 -14.43
C SER A 171 3.18 -29.65 -14.11
N ARG A 172 3.08 -28.80 -15.16
CA ARG A 172 2.60 -27.40 -15.11
C ARG A 172 1.12 -27.35 -14.72
N THR A 173 0.84 -27.60 -13.45
CA THR A 173 -0.50 -27.51 -12.89
C THR A 173 -0.93 -26.05 -12.74
N ARG A 174 -2.24 -25.81 -12.64
CA ARG A 174 -2.83 -24.48 -12.39
C ARG A 174 -2.21 -23.81 -11.14
N ARG A 175 -1.90 -24.60 -10.12
CA ARG A 175 -1.20 -24.19 -8.90
C ARG A 175 0.19 -23.62 -9.18
N THR A 176 0.93 -24.13 -10.16
CA THR A 176 2.22 -23.57 -10.56
C THR A 176 2.06 -22.14 -11.09
N ARG A 177 1.00 -21.86 -11.87
CA ARG A 177 0.72 -20.51 -12.37
C ARG A 177 0.33 -19.56 -11.24
N GLU A 178 -0.54 -20.00 -10.34
CA GLU A 178 -0.90 -19.23 -9.13
C GLU A 178 0.33 -18.83 -8.32
N CYS A 179 1.19 -19.80 -8.00
CA CYS A 179 2.41 -19.58 -7.23
C CYS A 179 3.43 -18.72 -8.01
N ALA A 180 3.54 -18.88 -9.33
CA ALA A 180 4.44 -18.07 -10.15
C ALA A 180 4.02 -16.59 -10.14
N TRP A 181 2.73 -16.30 -10.34
CA TRP A 181 2.20 -14.94 -10.26
C TRP A 181 2.39 -14.33 -8.87
N LEU A 182 2.19 -15.14 -7.82
CA LEU A 182 2.37 -14.72 -6.45
C LEU A 182 3.83 -14.39 -6.13
N CYS A 183 4.77 -15.28 -6.50
CA CYS A 183 6.20 -15.03 -6.34
C CYS A 183 6.67 -13.82 -7.16
N ALA A 184 6.18 -13.66 -8.38
CA ALA A 184 6.49 -12.49 -9.21
C ALA A 184 5.94 -11.20 -8.57
N GLY A 185 4.72 -11.24 -8.02
CA GLY A 185 4.11 -10.13 -7.31
C GLY A 185 4.92 -9.72 -6.07
N TRP A 186 5.31 -10.68 -5.22
CA TRP A 186 6.17 -10.39 -4.06
C TRP A 186 7.57 -9.92 -4.47
N GLY A 187 8.14 -10.49 -5.53
CA GLY A 187 9.41 -10.04 -6.09
C GLY A 187 9.35 -8.58 -6.56
N ALA A 188 8.28 -8.21 -7.26
CA ALA A 188 8.03 -6.81 -7.64
C ALA A 188 7.81 -5.92 -6.41
N PHE A 189 7.11 -6.39 -5.37
CA PHE A 189 6.95 -5.64 -4.11
C PHE A 189 8.31 -5.33 -3.45
N SER A 190 9.25 -6.28 -3.47
CA SER A 190 10.62 -6.05 -2.98
C SER A 190 11.38 -5.00 -3.79
N LEU A 191 11.13 -4.89 -5.11
CA LEU A 191 11.72 -3.83 -5.94
C LEU A 191 11.26 -2.43 -5.51
N ALA A 192 10.03 -2.28 -5.00
CA ALA A 192 9.57 -1.00 -4.44
C ALA A 192 10.43 -0.60 -3.22
N GLY A 193 10.82 -1.58 -2.39
CA GLY A 193 11.77 -1.35 -1.30
C GLY A 193 13.16 -0.92 -1.78
N VAL A 194 13.64 -1.49 -2.89
CA VAL A 194 14.91 -1.06 -3.51
C VAL A 194 14.82 0.37 -4.01
N VAL A 195 13.75 0.74 -4.71
CA VAL A 195 13.49 2.12 -5.15
C VAL A 195 13.51 3.08 -3.95
N TRP A 196 12.86 2.71 -2.85
CA TRP A 196 12.83 3.50 -1.63
C TRP A 196 14.23 3.72 -1.03
N VAL A 197 15.00 2.65 -0.85
CA VAL A 197 16.36 2.70 -0.27
C VAL A 197 17.33 3.48 -1.16
N THR A 198 17.27 3.26 -2.47
CA THR A 198 18.13 3.93 -3.44
C THR A 198 17.71 5.37 -3.74
N ARG A 199 16.53 5.79 -3.28
CA ARG A 199 15.91 7.08 -3.60
C ARG A 199 15.83 7.35 -5.11
N ALA A 200 15.56 6.31 -5.90
CA ALA A 200 15.46 6.44 -7.35
C ALA A 200 14.18 7.18 -7.75
N GLY A 201 14.31 8.42 -8.24
CA GLY A 201 13.21 9.26 -8.74
C GLY A 201 13.56 9.93 -10.08
N PHE A 202 12.56 10.45 -10.77
CA PHE A 202 12.76 11.13 -12.07
C PHE A 202 12.93 12.64 -11.90
N SER A 203 12.23 13.24 -10.95
CA SER A 203 12.29 14.67 -10.65
C SER A 203 11.75 14.98 -9.24
N PRO A 204 11.89 16.20 -8.72
CA PRO A 204 11.22 16.60 -7.47
C PRO A 204 9.68 16.49 -7.54
N TRP A 205 9.10 16.56 -8.74
CA TRP A 205 7.66 16.39 -8.98
C TRP A 205 7.22 14.94 -9.10
N PHE A 206 8.17 14.02 -9.25
CA PHE A 206 7.92 12.60 -9.39
C PHE A 206 9.10 11.83 -8.79
N ASP A 207 9.04 11.65 -7.48
CA ASP A 207 10.17 11.23 -6.67
C ASP A 207 10.21 9.70 -6.48
N HIS A 208 11.11 9.24 -5.62
CA HIS A 208 11.23 7.82 -5.27
C HIS A 208 9.97 7.21 -4.63
N THR A 209 9.16 8.00 -3.93
CA THR A 209 7.87 7.57 -3.38
C THR A 209 6.93 7.19 -4.51
N ASP A 210 6.82 8.05 -5.51
CA ASP A 210 5.93 7.87 -6.65
C ASP A 210 6.34 6.67 -7.51
N VAL A 211 7.64 6.52 -7.77
CA VAL A 211 8.19 5.35 -8.48
C VAL A 211 7.91 4.07 -7.68
N ALA A 212 8.09 4.08 -6.36
CA ALA A 212 7.78 2.93 -5.51
C ALA A 212 6.29 2.57 -5.58
N HIS A 213 5.39 3.56 -5.56
CA HIS A 213 3.95 3.33 -5.73
C HIS A 213 3.63 2.67 -7.08
N LEU A 214 4.25 3.10 -8.19
CA LEU A 214 4.06 2.46 -9.50
C LEU A 214 4.54 0.99 -9.50
N VAL A 215 5.66 0.70 -8.84
CA VAL A 215 6.14 -0.67 -8.69
C VAL A 215 5.17 -1.51 -7.85
N VAL A 216 4.61 -0.95 -6.77
CA VAL A 216 3.56 -1.60 -5.97
C VAL A 216 2.30 -1.83 -6.80
N MET A 217 1.89 -0.91 -7.68
CA MET A 217 0.74 -1.12 -8.57
C MET A 217 0.95 -2.36 -9.46
N ALA A 218 2.13 -2.47 -10.07
CA ALA A 218 2.50 -3.62 -10.88
C ALA A 218 2.52 -4.92 -10.05
N ALA A 219 3.09 -4.88 -8.85
CA ALA A 219 3.09 -6.01 -7.91
C ALA A 219 1.65 -6.47 -7.57
N LEU A 220 0.75 -5.53 -7.27
CA LEU A 220 -0.65 -5.82 -6.98
C LEU A 220 -1.40 -6.42 -8.17
N LEU A 221 -1.08 -6.01 -9.41
CA LEU A 221 -1.64 -6.67 -10.60
C LEU A 221 -1.22 -8.14 -10.70
N LEU A 222 0.05 -8.45 -10.42
CA LEU A 222 0.55 -9.83 -10.42
C LEU A 222 -0.11 -10.66 -9.31
N ILE A 223 -0.26 -10.10 -8.11
CA ILE A 223 -0.99 -10.75 -7.00
C ILE A 223 -2.47 -10.97 -7.37
N PHE A 224 -3.12 -10.01 -8.01
CA PHE A 224 -4.49 -10.16 -8.49
C PHE A 224 -4.61 -11.30 -9.52
N ARG A 225 -3.65 -11.40 -10.45
CA ARG A 225 -3.57 -12.53 -11.41
C ARG A 225 -3.40 -13.88 -10.69
N SER A 226 -2.66 -13.93 -9.59
CA SER A 226 -2.59 -15.12 -8.73
C SER A 226 -3.97 -15.49 -8.17
N GLY A 227 -4.70 -14.52 -7.62
CA GLY A 227 -6.07 -14.71 -7.13
C GLY A 227 -7.02 -15.27 -8.19
N LEU A 228 -6.98 -14.73 -9.41
CA LEU A 228 -7.80 -15.24 -10.53
C LEU A 228 -7.42 -16.66 -10.95
N ALA A 229 -6.13 -17.03 -10.90
CA ALA A 229 -5.68 -18.38 -11.24
C ALA A 229 -6.18 -19.43 -10.24
N ARG A 230 -6.49 -19.03 -9.01
CA ARG A 230 -6.96 -19.92 -7.93
C ARG A 230 -8.43 -20.32 -8.05
N GLU A 231 -9.31 -19.43 -8.51
CA GLU A 231 -10.75 -19.71 -8.68
C GLU A 231 -11.00 -20.93 -9.59
N VAL A 232 -10.19 -21.05 -10.65
CA VAL A 232 -10.27 -22.14 -11.63
C VAL A 232 -9.85 -23.49 -11.04
N ALA A 233 -9.40 -23.56 -9.79
CA ALA A 233 -8.99 -24.81 -9.14
C ALA A 233 -10.06 -25.43 -8.21
N TRP A 234 -11.14 -24.68 -7.89
CA TRP A 234 -12.21 -25.11 -6.98
C TRP A 234 -13.59 -25.20 -7.67
N SER A 235 -13.64 -24.88 -8.97
CA SER A 235 -14.77 -25.14 -9.88
C SER A 235 -14.47 -26.36 -10.75
#